data_AF-A0A1F6MAP3-F1
#
_entry.id   AF-A0A1F6MAP3-F1
#
_cell.length_a   1.000
_cell.length_b   1.000
_cell.length_c   1.000
_cell.angle_alpha   90.00
_cell.angle_beta   90.00
_cell.angle_gamma   90.00
#
_symmetry.space_group_name_H-M   'P 1'
#
loop_
_entity.id
_entity.type
_entity.pdbx_description
1 polymer ?
#
loop_
_entity_poly.entity_id
_entity_poly.type
_entity_poly.pdbx_seq_one_letter_code
_entity_poly.pdbx_strand_id
1 'polypeptide(L)'
;MKKIFALALVIFISLFGIVSYRQRHRLPIKAWVAANEEQVTIAAATTTAPKPTIPKAVSLSVPHIWEIPDGVWVKPWNNACEEASIIMIEEYYLSTAKRKLPPKEIKQKLWPLFTWEDKIFGSNADTDAARTARIINEYSSFSATVIKNPKLEDIKMEISLGHPVMSFHYAKGMNPDHRFAINGSYYHVMVITGYDDIKQEFLINDSEFKNGLDYRYPYATIMDTLHDFDHKRRKADGPPTVLFTQPKQLVKPRGKGTIYLVENNEKRYISSPQVFKNHRWSWSAVKTVDAEWLMNLPSGSTITK
;
A
#
# COMPACT_ATOMS: atom_id res chain seq x y z
N MET A 1 -30.96 -22.56 58.54
CA MET A 1 -31.53 -23.46 57.52
C MET A 1 -33.05 -23.36 57.56
N LYS A 2 -33.69 -22.70 56.58
CA LYS A 2 -34.99 -23.06 55.98
C LYS A 2 -35.40 -21.96 54.99
N LYS A 3 -35.88 -22.42 53.84
CA LYS A 3 -36.20 -21.69 52.60
C LYS A 3 -37.42 -20.78 52.80
N ILE A 4 -37.47 -19.64 52.09
CA ILE A 4 -38.71 -18.89 51.89
C ILE A 4 -39.00 -18.79 50.40
N PHE A 5 -40.23 -19.17 50.07
CA PHE A 5 -40.82 -19.31 48.76
C PHE A 5 -41.41 -18.00 48.23
N ALA A 6 -41.54 -18.00 46.92
CA ALA A 6 -42.17 -17.08 45.98
C ALA A 6 -43.54 -16.44 46.33
N LEU A 7 -43.67 -15.16 45.95
CA LEU A 7 -44.65 -14.56 45.01
C LEU A 7 -46.15 -14.39 45.39
N ALA A 8 -46.62 -13.12 45.38
CA ALA A 8 -47.81 -12.57 44.67
C ALA A 8 -48.06 -11.11 45.14
N LEU A 9 -47.83 -10.06 44.31
CA LEU A 9 -48.77 -9.31 43.43
C LEU A 9 -49.97 -8.70 44.22
N VAL A 10 -50.20 -7.37 44.32
CA VAL A 10 -50.97 -6.53 43.36
C VAL A 10 -51.26 -5.10 43.95
N ILE A 11 -50.96 -4.01 43.18
CA ILE A 11 -51.72 -2.72 42.98
C ILE A 11 -51.82 -1.69 44.17
N PHE A 12 -51.73 -0.33 44.09
CA PHE A 12 -51.74 0.72 43.04
C PHE A 12 -51.31 2.12 43.60
N ILE A 13 -50.94 3.06 42.71
CA ILE A 13 -50.94 4.56 42.81
C ILE A 13 -49.81 5.19 43.65
N SER A 14 -48.98 6.16 43.21
CA SER A 14 -49.08 7.23 42.22
C SER A 14 -47.67 7.68 41.79
N LEU A 15 -47.44 7.83 40.47
CA LEU A 15 -46.28 8.56 39.92
C LEU A 15 -46.84 9.69 39.07
N PHE A 16 -46.91 10.88 39.66
CA PHE A 16 -47.24 12.12 38.97
C PHE A 16 -45.93 12.82 38.61
N GLY A 17 -45.70 13.03 37.30
CA GLY A 17 -44.55 13.73 36.73
C GLY A 17 -43.30 12.85 36.70
N ILE A 18 -42.86 12.32 35.57
CA ILE A 18 -42.31 13.07 34.43
C ILE A 18 -42.55 12.23 33.16
N VAL A 19 -43.66 12.48 32.46
CA VAL A 19 -43.87 12.09 31.06
C VAL A 19 -44.42 13.30 30.32
N SER A 20 -43.66 14.38 30.29
CA SER A 20 -43.81 15.42 29.28
C SER A 20 -42.90 15.06 28.12
N TYR A 21 -43.35 14.14 27.26
CA TYR A 21 -43.12 14.15 25.80
C TYR A 21 -43.62 12.85 25.16
N ARG A 22 -44.93 12.56 25.24
CA ARG A 22 -45.54 11.65 24.28
C ARG A 22 -46.92 12.15 23.91
N GLN A 23 -47.12 12.19 22.59
CA GLN A 23 -48.40 12.21 21.89
C GLN A 23 -48.96 13.59 21.54
N ARG A 24 -48.41 14.17 20.46
CA ARG A 24 -49.20 14.97 19.52
C ARG A 24 -49.02 14.41 18.09
N HIS A 25 -50.15 13.90 17.59
CA HIS A 25 -50.55 13.65 16.21
C HIS A 25 -49.75 12.64 15.36
N ARG A 26 -50.27 11.39 15.34
CA ARG A 26 -50.14 10.49 14.18
C ARG A 26 -51.04 11.03 13.07
N LEU A 27 -50.45 11.67 12.07
CA LEU A 27 -51.08 11.85 10.77
C LEU A 27 -50.90 10.56 9.95
N PRO A 28 -51.89 10.12 9.15
CA PRO A 28 -51.80 8.89 8.38
C PRO A 28 -50.73 9.01 7.28
N ILE A 29 -49.88 7.98 7.20
CA ILE A 29 -48.65 7.86 6.38
C ILE A 29 -48.88 8.03 4.86
N LYS A 30 -50.13 8.07 4.38
CA LYS A 30 -50.43 8.22 2.94
C LYS A 30 -50.56 9.66 2.42
N ALA A 31 -50.57 10.68 3.29
CA ALA A 31 -50.71 12.08 2.86
C ALA A 31 -49.38 12.87 2.79
N TRP A 32 -48.27 12.32 3.29
CA TRP A 32 -46.94 12.97 3.23
C TRP A 32 -46.17 12.66 1.94
N VAL A 33 -46.54 11.58 1.22
CA VAL A 33 -45.84 11.14 0.01
C VAL A 33 -46.26 11.96 -1.23
N ALA A 34 -47.50 12.45 -1.32
CA ALA A 34 -47.98 13.16 -2.52
C ALA A 34 -47.65 14.67 -2.55
N ALA A 35 -47.33 15.31 -1.42
CA ALA A 35 -47.10 16.76 -1.36
C ALA A 35 -45.64 17.19 -1.58
N ASN A 36 -44.70 16.23 -1.64
CA ASN A 36 -43.28 16.50 -1.83
C ASN A 36 -42.70 15.93 -3.15
N GLU A 37 -43.54 15.32 -4.00
CA GLU A 37 -43.13 14.86 -5.34
C GLU A 37 -43.15 15.98 -6.40
N GLU A 38 -43.71 17.16 -6.10
CA GLU A 38 -43.89 18.25 -7.08
C GLU A 38 -42.89 19.43 -6.96
N GLN A 39 -41.87 19.33 -6.09
CA GLN A 39 -40.86 20.39 -5.89
C GLN A 39 -39.40 19.91 -5.97
N VAL A 40 -39.14 18.67 -6.38
CA VAL A 40 -37.76 18.17 -6.62
C VAL A 40 -37.55 17.89 -8.11
N THR A 41 -37.71 18.93 -8.92
CA THR A 41 -37.08 19.02 -10.25
C THR A 41 -36.12 20.21 -10.26
N ILE A 42 -35.20 20.23 -9.29
CA ILE A 42 -33.98 21.02 -9.44
C ILE A 42 -32.96 20.06 -10.04
N ALA A 43 -32.58 20.36 -11.28
CA ALA A 43 -31.65 19.62 -12.11
C ALA A 43 -30.54 18.93 -11.30
N ALA A 44 -30.59 17.60 -11.25
CA ALA A 44 -29.41 16.79 -11.03
C ALA A 44 -28.50 16.98 -12.26
N ALA A 45 -27.80 18.10 -12.31
CA ALA A 45 -26.59 18.22 -13.09
C ALA A 45 -25.59 17.26 -12.43
N THR A 46 -25.61 16.00 -12.87
CA THR A 46 -24.50 15.09 -12.66
C THR A 46 -23.33 15.68 -13.43
N THR A 47 -22.58 16.57 -12.77
CA THR A 47 -21.24 16.93 -13.22
C THR A 47 -20.40 15.66 -13.05
N THR A 48 -20.49 14.75 -14.01
CA THR A 48 -19.50 13.69 -14.20
C THR A 48 -18.21 14.42 -14.54
N ALA A 49 -17.39 14.71 -13.52
CA ALA A 49 -16.01 15.09 -13.75
C ALA A 49 -15.43 14.04 -14.72
N PRO A 50 -14.84 14.46 -15.86
CA PRO A 50 -14.33 13.52 -16.84
C PRO A 50 -13.36 12.57 -16.13
N LYS A 51 -13.60 11.26 -16.27
CA LYS A 51 -12.71 10.24 -15.71
C LYS A 51 -11.29 10.55 -16.21
N PRO A 52 -10.28 10.60 -15.33
CA PRO A 52 -8.92 10.91 -15.74
C PRO A 52 -8.53 10.03 -16.93
N THR A 53 -8.10 10.67 -18.03
CA THR A 53 -7.65 9.93 -19.21
C THR A 53 -6.27 9.35 -18.90
N ILE A 54 -6.21 8.04 -18.75
CA ILE A 54 -4.95 7.32 -18.54
C ILE A 54 -4.11 7.43 -19.83
N PRO A 55 -2.83 7.84 -19.78
CA PRO A 55 -1.96 7.85 -20.96
C PRO A 55 -1.87 6.46 -21.61
N LYS A 56 -1.61 6.38 -22.92
CA LYS A 56 -1.46 5.09 -23.60
C LYS A 56 -0.16 4.36 -23.26
N ALA A 57 0.85 5.08 -22.82
CA ALA A 57 2.11 4.49 -22.39
C ALA A 57 2.75 5.36 -21.31
N VAL A 58 3.35 4.70 -20.32
CA VAL A 58 4.08 5.32 -19.21
C VAL A 58 5.32 4.49 -18.94
N SER A 59 6.44 5.16 -18.63
CA SER A 59 7.67 4.52 -18.17
C SER A 59 8.26 5.38 -17.06
N LEU A 60 8.46 4.75 -15.89
CA LEU A 60 9.04 5.37 -14.71
C LEU A 60 10.53 5.03 -14.65
N SER A 61 11.36 6.02 -14.35
CA SER A 61 12.82 5.87 -14.26
C SER A 61 13.28 5.19 -12.96
N VAL A 62 12.67 4.07 -12.60
CA VAL A 62 13.06 3.26 -11.44
C VAL A 62 14.43 2.62 -11.72
N PRO A 63 15.41 2.69 -10.80
CA PRO A 63 16.67 1.98 -10.98
C PRO A 63 16.45 0.47 -10.96
N HIS A 64 17.34 -0.25 -11.65
CA HIS A 64 17.43 -1.70 -11.54
C HIS A 64 18.51 -2.10 -10.52
N ILE A 65 18.19 -3.11 -9.70
CA ILE A 65 19.08 -3.72 -8.73
C ILE A 65 19.05 -5.24 -8.94
N TRP A 66 20.24 -5.83 -9.02
CA TRP A 66 20.41 -7.28 -9.05
C TRP A 66 20.58 -7.80 -7.61
N GLU A 67 19.74 -8.75 -7.21
CA GLU A 67 19.64 -9.25 -5.84
C GLU A 67 20.90 -9.99 -5.35
N ILE A 68 21.67 -10.57 -6.29
CA ILE A 68 22.97 -11.20 -6.04
C ILE A 68 24.12 -10.34 -6.59
N PRO A 69 24.52 -9.25 -5.90
CA PRO A 69 25.43 -8.23 -6.43
C PRO A 69 26.82 -8.73 -6.85
N ASP A 70 27.26 -9.88 -6.33
CA ASP A 70 28.55 -10.51 -6.69
C ASP A 70 28.41 -11.66 -7.72
N GLY A 71 27.20 -11.99 -8.14
CA GLY A 71 26.95 -13.15 -9.00
C GLY A 71 26.97 -14.50 -8.29
N VAL A 72 27.06 -14.53 -6.95
CA VAL A 72 27.10 -15.77 -6.15
C VAL A 72 25.74 -15.99 -5.48
N TRP A 73 25.10 -17.12 -5.78
CA TRP A 73 23.78 -17.48 -5.29
C TRP A 73 23.87 -18.14 -3.91
N VAL A 74 23.93 -17.32 -2.85
CA VAL A 74 24.15 -17.74 -1.45
C VAL A 74 23.31 -16.87 -0.51
N LYS A 75 22.85 -17.43 0.61
CA LYS A 75 22.12 -16.69 1.65
C LYS A 75 22.91 -15.49 2.18
N PRO A 76 22.27 -14.34 2.44
CA PRO A 76 20.82 -14.08 2.27
C PRO A 76 20.41 -13.71 0.83
N TRP A 77 21.36 -13.50 -0.10
CA TRP A 77 21.12 -12.95 -1.44
C TRP A 77 20.28 -13.84 -2.37
N ASN A 78 20.24 -15.14 -2.12
CA ASN A 78 19.57 -16.12 -3.00
C ASN A 78 18.04 -16.10 -2.94
N ASN A 79 17.45 -15.31 -2.03
CA ASN A 79 16.02 -15.08 -1.85
C ASN A 79 15.73 -13.58 -1.66
N ALA A 80 16.56 -12.69 -2.20
CA ALA A 80 16.51 -11.26 -1.88
C ALA A 80 15.64 -10.44 -2.85
N CYS A 81 14.66 -11.06 -3.51
CA CYS A 81 13.89 -10.42 -4.59
C CYS A 81 12.95 -9.34 -4.05
N GLU A 82 12.38 -9.55 -2.87
CA GLU A 82 11.56 -8.58 -2.14
C GLU A 82 12.37 -7.37 -1.71
N GLU A 83 13.51 -7.59 -1.06
CA GLU A 83 14.39 -6.55 -0.53
C GLU A 83 15.01 -5.74 -1.67
N ALA A 84 15.44 -6.39 -2.75
CA ALA A 84 15.91 -5.70 -3.95
C ALA A 84 14.81 -4.83 -4.54
N SER A 85 13.57 -5.34 -4.63
CA SER A 85 12.41 -4.60 -5.12
C SER A 85 12.05 -3.41 -4.22
N ILE A 86 12.15 -3.56 -2.90
CA ILE A 86 11.97 -2.47 -1.93
C ILE A 86 12.99 -1.36 -2.19
N ILE A 87 14.27 -1.70 -2.35
CA ILE A 87 15.32 -0.70 -2.58
C ILE A 87 15.17 -0.04 -3.97
N MET A 88 14.75 -0.76 -5.01
CA MET A 88 14.47 -0.16 -6.32
C MET A 88 13.42 0.95 -6.22
N ILE A 89 12.31 0.68 -5.53
CA ILE A 89 11.22 1.64 -5.35
C ILE A 89 11.62 2.78 -4.40
N GLU A 90 12.32 2.48 -3.31
CA GLU A 90 12.85 3.51 -2.40
C GLU A 90 13.77 4.50 -3.13
N GLU A 91 14.72 4.02 -3.91
CA GLU A 91 15.64 4.88 -4.67
C GLU A 91 14.92 5.76 -5.69
N TYR A 92 13.86 5.22 -6.32
CA TYR A 92 13.00 6.00 -7.21
C TYR A 92 12.32 7.16 -6.46
N TYR A 93 11.69 6.90 -5.32
CA TYR A 93 11.03 7.95 -4.54
C TYR A 93 12.00 8.95 -3.91
N LEU A 94 13.22 8.51 -3.58
CA LEU A 94 14.30 9.39 -3.14
C LEU A 94 14.92 10.21 -4.29
N SER A 95 14.47 10.01 -5.53
CA SER A 95 14.87 10.76 -6.72
C SER A 95 16.39 10.78 -6.95
N THR A 96 17.06 9.64 -6.76
CA THR A 96 18.54 9.58 -6.80
C THR A 96 19.15 9.74 -8.20
N ALA A 97 18.33 9.94 -9.24
CA ALA A 97 18.69 10.05 -10.66
C ALA A 97 19.48 8.84 -11.23
N LYS A 98 19.65 7.77 -10.45
CA LYS A 98 20.37 6.56 -10.84
C LYS A 98 19.46 5.62 -11.63
N ARG A 99 20.03 4.96 -12.64
CA ARG A 99 19.39 3.85 -13.36
C ARG A 99 19.86 2.47 -12.89
N LYS A 100 21.02 2.40 -12.24
CA LYS A 100 21.61 1.21 -11.61
C LYS A 100 22.45 1.62 -10.42
N LEU A 101 22.65 0.71 -9.47
CA LEU A 101 23.52 0.91 -8.31
C LEU A 101 24.77 0.00 -8.39
N PRO A 102 25.93 0.44 -7.86
CA PRO A 102 27.10 -0.43 -7.77
C PRO A 102 26.92 -1.52 -6.70
N PRO A 103 27.53 -2.71 -6.85
CA PRO A 103 27.41 -3.84 -5.91
C PRO A 103 27.60 -3.47 -4.43
N LYS A 104 28.58 -2.62 -4.13
CA LYS A 104 28.85 -2.16 -2.76
C LYS A 104 27.66 -1.42 -2.15
N GLU A 105 27.02 -0.54 -2.91
CA GLU A 105 25.87 0.24 -2.47
C GLU A 105 24.63 -0.64 -2.32
N ILE A 106 24.43 -1.57 -3.26
CA ILE A 106 23.37 -2.60 -3.19
C ILE A 106 23.48 -3.34 -1.86
N LYS A 107 24.66 -3.91 -1.54
CA LYS A 107 24.86 -4.64 -0.28
C LYS A 107 24.58 -3.78 0.96
N GLN A 108 25.05 -2.54 0.97
CA GLN A 108 24.81 -1.61 2.08
C GLN A 108 23.33 -1.30 2.31
N LYS A 109 22.52 -1.31 1.24
CA LYS A 109 21.08 -1.00 1.30
C LYS A 109 20.22 -2.21 1.62
N LEU A 110 20.58 -3.40 1.13
CA LEU A 110 19.85 -4.65 1.41
C LEU A 110 20.12 -5.19 2.82
N TRP A 111 21.36 -5.13 3.30
CA TRP A 111 21.73 -5.74 4.58
C TRP A 111 20.85 -5.34 5.78
N PRO A 112 20.45 -4.06 5.92
CA PRO A 112 19.55 -3.66 6.99
C PRO A 112 18.13 -4.24 6.90
N LEU A 113 17.63 -4.55 5.69
CA LEU A 113 16.33 -5.21 5.50
C LEU A 113 16.40 -6.65 6.03
N PHE A 114 17.41 -7.43 5.60
CA PHE A 114 17.63 -8.79 6.12
C PHE A 114 17.73 -8.82 7.65
N THR A 115 18.46 -7.86 8.22
CA THR A 115 18.62 -7.75 9.68
C THR A 115 17.29 -7.44 10.36
N TRP A 116 16.46 -6.58 9.74
CA TRP A 116 15.13 -6.26 10.25
C TRP A 116 14.21 -7.49 10.19
N GLU A 117 14.24 -8.24 9.09
CA GLU A 117 13.43 -9.45 8.91
C GLU A 117 13.84 -10.58 9.87
N ASP A 118 15.14 -10.82 10.03
CA ASP A 118 15.63 -11.78 11.03
C ASP A 118 15.18 -11.40 12.43
N LYS A 119 15.13 -10.10 12.75
CA LYS A 119 14.66 -9.61 14.05
C LYS A 119 13.14 -9.72 14.22
N ILE A 120 12.36 -9.41 13.19
CA ILE A 120 10.89 -9.27 13.29
C ILE A 120 10.15 -10.56 12.93
N PHE A 121 10.66 -11.31 11.95
CA PHE A 121 10.08 -12.57 11.46
C PHE A 121 10.90 -13.80 11.85
N GLY A 122 12.14 -13.64 12.33
CA GLY A 122 13.02 -14.76 12.66
C GLY A 122 13.72 -15.38 11.44
N SER A 123 13.54 -14.82 10.25
CA SER A 123 14.14 -15.27 8.98
C SER A 123 14.00 -14.20 7.91
N ASN A 124 15.00 -14.10 7.04
CA ASN A 124 15.04 -13.35 5.76
C ASN A 124 14.82 -14.26 4.53
N ALA A 125 13.88 -15.19 4.65
CA ALA A 125 13.45 -16.00 3.51
C ALA A 125 12.18 -15.40 2.91
N ASP A 126 11.71 -15.95 1.78
CA ASP A 126 10.53 -15.51 1.03
C ASP A 126 9.43 -14.94 1.94
N THR A 127 9.06 -13.69 1.71
CA THR A 127 8.00 -12.98 2.40
C THR A 127 6.78 -12.88 1.50
N ASP A 128 5.60 -13.22 2.03
CA ASP A 128 4.34 -12.91 1.36
C ASP A 128 4.10 -11.39 1.28
N ALA A 129 3.14 -10.99 0.44
CA ALA A 129 2.83 -9.57 0.20
C ALA A 129 2.50 -8.80 1.49
N ALA A 130 1.88 -9.45 2.48
CA ALA A 130 1.55 -8.81 3.75
C ALA A 130 2.81 -8.54 4.59
N ARG A 131 3.75 -9.48 4.65
CA ARG A 131 5.05 -9.30 5.30
C ARG A 131 5.90 -8.26 4.56
N THR A 132 5.96 -8.31 3.23
CA THR A 132 6.68 -7.31 2.43
C THR A 132 6.11 -5.90 2.64
N ALA A 133 4.79 -5.74 2.63
CA ALA A 133 4.15 -4.46 2.94
C ALA A 133 4.44 -3.98 4.37
N ARG A 134 4.59 -4.89 5.33
CA ARG A 134 4.98 -4.55 6.70
C ARG A 134 6.41 -4.02 6.76
N ILE A 135 7.36 -4.67 6.07
CA ILE A 135 8.74 -4.17 5.95
C ILE A 135 8.71 -2.74 5.41
N ILE A 136 8.03 -2.51 4.28
CA ILE A 136 7.95 -1.20 3.64
C ILE A 136 7.39 -0.15 4.60
N ASN A 137 6.24 -0.42 5.22
CA ASN A 137 5.54 0.58 6.02
C ASN A 137 6.22 0.89 7.36
N GLU A 138 6.97 -0.05 7.93
CA GLU A 138 7.68 0.12 9.22
C GLU A 138 9.14 0.53 9.07
N TYR A 139 9.78 0.27 7.93
CA TYR A 139 11.23 0.44 7.76
C TYR A 139 11.65 1.35 6.60
N SER A 140 10.91 1.37 5.49
CA SER A 140 11.27 2.10 4.28
C SER A 140 10.75 3.54 4.27
N SER A 141 11.27 4.34 3.34
CA SER A 141 10.88 5.75 3.19
C SER A 141 9.54 5.99 2.47
N PHE A 142 8.85 4.93 2.05
CA PHE A 142 7.60 4.95 1.29
C PHE A 142 6.55 4.03 1.93
N SER A 143 5.31 4.09 1.43
CA SER A 143 4.20 3.24 1.90
C SER A 143 3.84 2.18 0.87
N ALA A 144 3.28 1.08 1.33
CA ALA A 144 2.70 0.04 0.47
C ALA A 144 1.32 -0.41 0.98
N THR A 145 0.41 -0.69 0.04
CA THR A 145 -0.91 -1.28 0.32
C THR A 145 -1.05 -2.58 -0.45
N VAL A 146 -1.46 -3.65 0.23
CA VAL A 146 -1.71 -4.97 -0.38
C VAL A 146 -3.01 -4.93 -1.16
N ILE A 147 -2.96 -5.24 -2.45
CA ILE A 147 -4.12 -5.33 -3.34
C ILE A 147 -4.26 -6.77 -3.83
N LYS A 148 -5.35 -7.42 -3.45
CA LYS A 148 -5.68 -8.79 -3.88
C LYS A 148 -6.60 -8.75 -5.09
N ASN A 149 -6.37 -9.67 -6.03
CA ASN A 149 -7.04 -9.76 -7.32
C ASN A 149 -7.08 -8.40 -8.05
N PRO A 150 -5.93 -7.74 -8.23
CA PRO A 150 -5.87 -6.44 -8.90
C PRO A 150 -6.37 -6.57 -10.34
N LYS A 151 -7.01 -5.53 -10.86
CA LYS A 151 -7.31 -5.45 -12.28
C LYS A 151 -6.17 -4.76 -13.03
N LEU A 152 -6.02 -5.07 -14.32
CA LEU A 152 -5.00 -4.49 -15.20
C LEU A 152 -5.05 -2.95 -15.18
N GLU A 153 -6.25 -2.41 -15.27
CA GLU A 153 -6.56 -0.99 -15.26
C GLU A 153 -6.21 -0.29 -13.94
N ASP A 154 -6.30 -0.99 -12.80
CA ASP A 154 -5.92 -0.45 -11.49
C ASP A 154 -4.39 -0.34 -11.40
N ILE A 155 -3.67 -1.37 -11.86
CA ILE A 155 -2.20 -1.36 -11.94
C ILE A 155 -1.72 -0.22 -12.85
N LYS A 156 -2.33 -0.08 -14.04
CA LYS A 156 -2.00 1.01 -14.97
C LYS A 156 -2.31 2.39 -14.41
N MET A 157 -3.42 2.54 -13.68
CA MET A 157 -3.76 3.78 -13.01
C MET A 157 -2.67 4.15 -12.00
N GLU A 158 -2.28 3.22 -11.13
CA GLU A 158 -1.23 3.47 -10.13
C GLU A 158 0.08 3.91 -10.79
N ILE A 159 0.53 3.19 -11.82
CA ILE A 159 1.73 3.55 -12.59
C ILE A 159 1.60 4.93 -13.25
N SER A 160 0.41 5.27 -13.77
CA SER A 160 0.17 6.59 -14.39
C SER A 160 0.23 7.76 -13.41
N LEU A 161 0.05 7.49 -12.12
CA LEU A 161 0.24 8.45 -11.04
C LEU A 161 1.72 8.62 -10.65
N GLY A 162 2.63 7.93 -11.33
CA GLY A 162 4.06 7.96 -11.04
C GLY A 162 4.47 6.99 -9.94
N HIS A 163 3.65 5.98 -9.66
CA HIS A 163 3.86 5.02 -8.57
C HIS A 163 4.19 3.63 -9.12
N PRO A 164 5.43 3.14 -8.94
CA PRO A 164 5.77 1.77 -9.31
C PRO A 164 4.94 0.75 -8.52
N VAL A 165 4.61 -0.36 -9.16
CA VAL A 165 3.83 -1.44 -8.53
C VAL A 165 4.77 -2.62 -8.26
N MET A 166 4.80 -3.12 -7.03
CA MET A 166 5.51 -4.36 -6.72
C MET A 166 4.57 -5.54 -6.97
N SER A 167 5.01 -6.56 -7.70
CA SER A 167 4.15 -7.68 -8.11
C SER A 167 4.76 -9.03 -7.71
N PHE A 168 3.89 -9.96 -7.33
CA PHE A 168 4.25 -11.27 -6.79
C PHE A 168 3.81 -12.36 -7.75
N HIS A 169 4.70 -13.32 -8.02
CA HIS A 169 4.51 -14.23 -9.15
C HIS A 169 4.77 -15.70 -8.81
N TYR A 170 3.99 -16.56 -9.46
CA TYR A 170 4.41 -17.91 -9.82
C TYR A 170 5.15 -17.83 -11.16
N ALA A 171 6.47 -17.67 -11.12
CA ALA A 171 7.29 -17.32 -12.28
C ALA A 171 7.73 -18.51 -13.14
N LYS A 172 7.15 -19.70 -12.93
CA LYS A 172 7.50 -20.87 -13.75
C LYS A 172 7.11 -20.63 -15.21
N GLY A 173 8.13 -20.61 -16.08
CA GLY A 173 7.92 -20.51 -17.53
C GLY A 173 7.63 -19.10 -18.05
N MET A 174 7.78 -18.05 -17.23
CA MET A 174 7.68 -16.66 -17.71
C MET A 174 8.85 -16.29 -18.62
N ASN A 175 10.07 -16.44 -18.11
CA ASN A 175 11.32 -16.25 -18.82
C ASN A 175 12.21 -17.48 -18.57
N PRO A 176 12.75 -18.13 -19.62
CA PRO A 176 13.57 -19.33 -19.48
C PRO A 176 14.88 -19.11 -18.70
N ASP A 177 15.33 -17.86 -18.54
CA ASP A 177 16.54 -17.53 -17.81
C ASP A 177 16.36 -17.53 -16.28
N HIS A 178 15.11 -17.54 -15.79
CA HIS A 178 14.85 -17.66 -14.35
C HIS A 178 15.39 -18.99 -13.80
N ARG A 179 15.98 -18.91 -12.61
CA ARG A 179 16.75 -19.96 -11.96
C ARG A 179 15.99 -20.48 -10.74
N PHE A 180 14.96 -21.26 -11.01
CA PHE A 180 14.25 -21.97 -9.95
C PHE A 180 14.85 -23.34 -9.68
N ALA A 181 14.95 -23.70 -8.41
CA ALA A 181 15.21 -25.07 -8.02
C ALA A 181 14.13 -26.00 -8.61
N ILE A 182 14.51 -27.20 -9.04
CA ILE A 182 13.56 -28.22 -9.48
C ILE A 182 12.60 -28.51 -8.32
N ASN A 183 11.29 -28.38 -8.58
CA ASN A 183 10.23 -28.48 -7.57
C ASN A 183 10.27 -27.41 -6.46
N GLY A 184 10.95 -26.28 -6.71
CA GLY A 184 10.91 -25.11 -5.83
C GLY A 184 9.55 -24.43 -5.79
N SER A 185 9.45 -23.32 -5.05
CA SER A 185 8.22 -22.51 -4.95
C SER A 185 7.85 -21.85 -6.29
N TYR A 186 8.84 -21.59 -7.13
CA TYR A 186 8.77 -20.71 -8.31
C TYR A 186 8.25 -19.32 -7.95
N TYR A 187 8.41 -18.91 -6.70
CA TYR A 187 8.03 -17.61 -6.22
C TYR A 187 9.04 -16.57 -6.68
N HIS A 188 8.54 -15.42 -7.14
CA HIS A 188 9.38 -14.31 -7.54
C HIS A 188 8.67 -12.98 -7.31
N VAL A 189 9.46 -11.93 -7.05
CA VAL A 189 8.97 -10.57 -6.87
C VAL A 189 9.66 -9.63 -7.85
N MET A 190 8.86 -8.81 -8.52
CA MET A 190 9.32 -7.89 -9.55
C MET A 190 8.72 -6.50 -9.33
N VAL A 191 9.26 -5.50 -10.03
CA VAL A 191 8.72 -4.13 -10.01
C VAL A 191 8.20 -3.76 -11.38
N ILE A 192 6.90 -3.50 -11.49
CA ILE A 192 6.27 -2.93 -12.67
C ILE A 192 6.55 -1.43 -12.70
N THR A 193 7.29 -0.99 -13.71
CA THR A 193 7.77 0.40 -13.86
C THR A 193 7.07 1.15 -14.99
N GLY A 194 6.25 0.48 -15.79
CA GLY A 194 5.61 1.09 -16.94
C GLY A 194 4.65 0.17 -17.66
N TYR A 195 3.97 0.71 -18.66
CA TYR A 195 3.12 -0.04 -19.57
C TYR A 195 3.07 0.64 -20.95
N ASP A 196 2.70 -0.15 -21.97
CA ASP A 196 2.53 0.30 -23.35
C ASP A 196 1.27 -0.35 -23.95
N ASP A 197 0.18 0.40 -24.07
CA ASP A 197 -1.09 -0.09 -24.60
C ASP A 197 -1.05 -0.40 -26.09
N ILE A 198 -0.10 0.18 -26.82
CA ILE A 198 0.05 -0.13 -28.26
C ILE A 198 0.56 -1.56 -28.41
N LYS A 199 1.49 -1.96 -27.54
CA LYS A 199 2.09 -3.30 -27.55
C LYS A 199 1.43 -4.31 -26.62
N GLN A 200 0.56 -3.84 -25.73
CA GLN A 200 -0.07 -4.65 -24.68
C GLN A 200 0.96 -5.27 -23.73
N GLU A 201 1.96 -4.48 -23.32
CA GLU A 201 3.10 -4.93 -22.52
C GLU A 201 3.29 -4.08 -21.26
N PHE A 202 3.70 -4.73 -20.17
CA PHE A 202 4.32 -4.07 -19.02
C PHE A 202 5.82 -3.91 -19.22
N LEU A 203 6.38 -2.86 -18.61
CA LEU A 203 7.81 -2.70 -18.39
C LEU A 203 8.12 -3.13 -16.96
N ILE A 204 9.10 -4.01 -16.79
CA ILE A 204 9.44 -4.66 -15.53
C ILE A 204 10.93 -4.44 -15.22
N ASN A 205 11.22 -4.09 -13.97
CA ASN A 205 12.54 -4.28 -13.38
C ASN A 205 12.57 -5.59 -12.60
N ASP A 206 13.43 -6.50 -13.04
CA ASP A 206 13.52 -7.86 -12.51
C ASP A 206 14.82 -8.05 -11.71
N SER A 207 14.70 -8.33 -10.41
CA SER A 207 15.86 -8.40 -9.50
C SER A 207 16.71 -9.65 -9.68
N GLU A 208 16.20 -10.70 -10.32
CA GLU A 208 16.91 -11.96 -10.51
C GLU A 208 17.98 -11.84 -11.61
N PHE A 209 17.77 -10.94 -12.58
CA PHE A 209 18.67 -10.77 -13.71
C PHE A 209 19.65 -9.60 -13.52
N LYS A 210 20.94 -9.85 -13.80
CA LYS A 210 21.97 -8.78 -13.84
C LYS A 210 21.61 -7.63 -14.78
N ASN A 211 20.91 -7.95 -15.86
CA ASN A 211 20.42 -7.00 -16.86
C ASN A 211 18.89 -6.87 -16.84
N GLY A 212 18.28 -6.95 -15.66
CA GLY A 212 16.83 -6.91 -15.40
C GLY A 212 16.10 -5.59 -15.67
N LEU A 213 16.68 -4.63 -16.38
CA LEU A 213 16.12 -3.28 -16.53
C LEU A 213 15.14 -3.19 -17.70
N ASP A 214 13.91 -2.72 -17.45
CA ASP A 214 12.85 -2.50 -18.44
C ASP A 214 12.53 -3.72 -19.33
N TYR A 215 12.52 -4.93 -18.76
CA TYR A 215 12.01 -6.12 -19.45
C TYR A 215 10.56 -5.93 -19.87
N ARG A 216 10.21 -6.47 -21.03
CA ARG A 216 8.85 -6.38 -21.58
C ARG A 216 8.17 -7.72 -21.47
N TYR A 217 7.00 -7.71 -20.83
CA TYR A 217 6.14 -8.88 -20.74
C TYR A 217 4.73 -8.51 -21.22
N PRO A 218 4.04 -9.38 -21.97
CA PRO A 218 2.63 -9.19 -22.27
C PRO A 218 1.81 -9.01 -21.01
N TYR A 219 0.76 -8.18 -21.06
CA TYR A 219 -0.17 -8.00 -19.94
C TYR A 219 -0.71 -9.34 -19.44
N ALA A 220 -1.15 -10.20 -20.36
CA ALA A 220 -1.67 -11.53 -20.01
C ALA A 220 -0.65 -12.35 -19.20
N THR A 221 0.63 -12.37 -19.61
CA THR A 221 1.68 -13.10 -18.89
C THR A 221 1.84 -12.61 -17.46
N ILE A 222 1.90 -11.30 -17.23
CA ILE A 222 2.04 -10.76 -15.87
C ILE A 222 0.80 -11.04 -15.04
N MET A 223 -0.39 -10.81 -15.60
CA MET A 223 -1.66 -10.97 -14.87
C MET A 223 -1.94 -12.43 -14.52
N ASP A 224 -1.66 -13.37 -15.42
CA ASP A 224 -1.89 -14.81 -15.24
C ASP A 224 -0.95 -15.44 -14.21
N THR A 225 0.25 -14.86 -14.02
CA THR A 225 1.23 -15.39 -13.07
C THR A 225 1.17 -14.73 -11.70
N LEU A 226 0.31 -13.72 -11.50
CA LEU A 226 0.17 -13.09 -10.18
C LEU A 226 -0.26 -14.13 -9.15
N HIS A 227 0.62 -14.39 -8.18
CA HIS A 227 0.38 -15.31 -7.07
C HIS A 227 1.23 -14.92 -5.86
N ASP A 228 0.57 -14.73 -4.72
CA ASP A 228 1.25 -14.50 -3.44
C ASP A 228 1.87 -15.79 -2.88
N PHE A 229 2.83 -15.64 -1.97
CA PHE A 229 3.48 -16.77 -1.32
C PHE A 229 2.62 -17.37 -0.21
N ASP A 230 2.36 -18.67 -0.27
CA ASP A 230 1.74 -19.42 0.82
C ASP A 230 2.83 -20.03 1.71
N HIS A 231 3.04 -19.46 2.90
CA HIS A 231 4.03 -19.95 3.86
C HIS A 231 3.79 -21.39 4.35
N LYS A 232 2.54 -21.87 4.37
CA LYS A 232 2.20 -23.23 4.82
C LYS A 232 2.57 -24.26 3.76
N ARG A 233 2.27 -23.97 2.49
CA ARG A 233 2.59 -24.88 1.36
C ARG A 233 3.98 -24.66 0.79
N ARG A 234 4.60 -23.51 1.11
CA ARG A 234 5.88 -23.02 0.57
C ARG A 234 5.85 -22.93 -0.95
N LYS A 235 4.78 -22.35 -1.49
CA LYS A 235 4.51 -22.24 -2.94
C LYS A 235 3.94 -20.87 -3.25
N ALA A 236 4.19 -20.38 -4.47
CA ALA A 236 3.45 -19.24 -5.03
C ALA A 236 2.10 -19.71 -5.58
N ASP A 237 1.20 -20.16 -4.68
CA ASP A 237 -0.17 -20.56 -5.01
C ASP A 237 -1.23 -19.76 -4.23
N GLY A 238 -0.80 -18.66 -3.61
CA GLY A 238 -1.68 -17.69 -2.99
C GLY A 238 -2.50 -16.88 -4.01
N PRO A 239 -3.42 -16.03 -3.53
CA PRO A 239 -4.23 -15.20 -4.39
C PRO A 239 -3.35 -14.25 -5.23
N PRO A 240 -3.77 -13.89 -6.46
CA PRO A 240 -3.14 -12.83 -7.23
C PRO A 240 -3.00 -11.55 -6.42
N THR A 241 -1.78 -11.05 -6.27
CA THR A 241 -1.50 -9.94 -5.35
C THR A 241 -0.43 -9.03 -5.91
N VAL A 242 -0.58 -7.73 -5.64
CA VAL A 242 0.43 -6.68 -5.88
C VAL A 242 0.48 -5.75 -4.67
N LEU A 243 1.56 -4.98 -4.54
CA LEU A 243 1.59 -3.80 -3.68
C LEU A 243 1.48 -2.53 -4.51
N PHE A 244 0.48 -1.71 -4.21
CA PHE A 244 0.48 -0.32 -4.64
C PHE A 244 1.37 0.48 -3.70
N THR A 245 2.34 1.20 -4.26
CA THR A 245 3.34 1.92 -3.49
C THR A 245 3.15 3.42 -3.63
N GLN A 246 3.41 4.19 -2.58
CA GLN A 246 3.24 5.65 -2.62
C GLN A 246 4.30 6.34 -1.77
N PRO A 247 4.80 7.52 -2.17
CA PRO A 247 5.67 8.31 -1.31
C PRO A 247 4.93 8.74 -0.04
N LYS A 248 5.62 8.75 1.10
CA LYS A 248 5.06 9.27 2.35
C LYS A 248 4.71 10.75 2.19
N GLN A 249 3.53 11.17 2.67
CA GLN A 249 3.13 12.58 2.64
C GLN A 249 3.77 13.35 3.80
N LEU A 250 5.03 13.71 3.61
CA LEU A 250 5.78 14.52 4.56
C LEU A 250 5.50 16.00 4.29
N VAL A 251 4.96 16.71 5.28
CA VAL A 251 4.51 18.09 5.10
C VAL A 251 4.99 19.01 6.22
N LYS A 252 5.15 20.28 5.89
CA LYS A 252 5.36 21.37 6.86
C LYS A 252 4.44 22.55 6.56
N PRO A 253 3.88 23.23 7.58
CA PRO A 253 3.12 24.45 7.34
C PRO A 253 4.07 25.58 6.91
N ARG A 254 3.59 26.47 6.03
CA ARG A 254 4.35 27.64 5.57
C ARG A 254 4.87 28.47 6.76
N GLY A 255 6.16 28.81 6.75
CA GLY A 255 6.79 29.64 7.78
C GLY A 255 7.09 28.93 9.10
N LYS A 256 6.92 27.60 9.20
CA LYS A 256 7.28 26.80 10.38
C LYS A 256 8.27 25.69 10.03
N GLY A 257 9.10 25.31 11.00
CA GLY A 257 10.06 24.20 10.88
C GLY A 257 9.49 22.83 11.28
N THR A 258 8.27 22.78 11.82
CA THR A 258 7.62 21.57 12.31
C THR A 258 7.19 20.68 11.15
N ILE A 259 7.55 19.40 11.18
CA ILE A 259 7.22 18.44 10.12
C ILE A 259 6.22 17.41 10.65
N TYR A 260 5.28 17.07 9.78
CA TYR A 260 4.26 16.07 10.01
C TYR A 260 4.31 15.00 8.91
N LEU A 261 4.02 13.77 9.29
CA LEU A 261 3.56 12.74 8.36
C LEU A 261 2.04 12.82 8.29
N VAL A 262 1.48 12.88 7.08
CA VAL A 262 0.04 12.74 6.85
C VAL A 262 -0.25 11.35 6.33
N GLU A 263 -1.07 10.60 7.06
CA GLU A 263 -1.50 9.26 6.69
C GLU A 263 -2.85 8.97 7.34
N ASN A 264 -3.69 8.15 6.69
CA ASN A 264 -5.02 7.80 7.20
C ASN A 264 -5.89 9.00 7.62
N ASN A 265 -5.77 10.12 6.89
CA ASN A 265 -6.45 11.39 7.17
C ASN A 265 -6.07 12.03 8.54
N GLU A 266 -4.93 11.64 9.13
CA GLU A 266 -4.39 12.25 10.35
C GLU A 266 -3.03 12.91 10.08
N LYS A 267 -2.71 13.95 10.84
CA LYS A 267 -1.35 14.51 10.92
C LYS A 267 -0.62 13.97 12.15
N ARG A 268 0.60 13.47 11.96
CA ARG A 268 1.44 12.94 13.03
C ARG A 268 2.73 13.75 13.13
N TYR A 269 2.96 14.37 14.28
CA TYR A 269 4.17 15.18 14.49
C TYR A 269 5.43 14.29 14.51
N ILE A 270 6.49 14.72 13.83
CA ILE A 270 7.80 14.06 13.83
C ILE A 270 8.67 14.75 14.89
N SER A 271 9.01 14.04 15.96
CA SER A 271 9.54 14.68 17.18
C SER A 271 10.92 15.31 17.03
N SER A 272 11.74 14.87 16.06
CA SER A 272 13.08 15.40 15.84
C SER A 272 13.64 15.08 14.44
N PRO A 273 14.67 15.82 13.99
CA PRO A 273 15.44 15.46 12.79
C PRO A 273 16.08 14.07 12.86
N GLN A 274 16.43 13.58 14.05
CA GLN A 274 16.99 12.24 14.21
C GLN A 274 15.94 11.16 13.93
N VAL A 275 14.70 11.34 14.41
CA VAL A 275 13.59 10.45 14.05
C VAL A 275 13.36 10.47 12.54
N PHE A 276 13.32 11.65 11.93
CA PHE A 276 13.19 11.77 10.47
C PHE A 276 14.26 10.97 9.71
N LYS A 277 15.52 11.05 10.16
CA LYS A 277 16.65 10.30 9.60
C LYS A 277 16.54 8.79 9.86
N ASN A 278 16.09 8.36 11.04
CA ASN A 278 15.93 6.94 11.39
C ASN A 278 14.90 6.26 10.47
N HIS A 279 13.86 7.00 10.08
CA HIS A 279 12.84 6.56 9.12
C HIS A 279 13.30 6.63 7.66
N ARG A 280 14.56 6.98 7.40
CA ARG A 280 15.15 7.09 6.05
C ARG A 280 14.43 8.10 5.16
N TRP A 281 13.64 9.00 5.73
CA TRP A 281 12.92 10.02 4.99
C TRP A 281 13.86 11.09 4.42
N SER A 282 13.49 11.67 3.29
CA SER A 282 14.25 12.73 2.64
C SER A 282 13.65 14.10 2.90
N TRP A 283 14.50 15.06 3.28
CA TRP A 283 14.10 16.46 3.43
C TRP A 283 13.61 17.07 2.12
N SER A 284 14.10 16.58 0.97
CA SER A 284 13.60 17.00 -0.35
C SER A 284 12.17 16.56 -0.63
N ALA A 285 11.67 15.51 0.06
CA ALA A 285 10.30 15.04 -0.07
C ALA A 285 9.30 15.85 0.77
N VAL A 286 9.78 16.73 1.66
CA VAL A 286 8.92 17.54 2.55
C VAL A 286 8.25 18.65 1.75
N LYS A 287 6.93 18.56 1.61
CA LYS A 287 6.12 19.56 0.91
C LYS A 287 5.69 20.67 1.85
N THR A 288 5.76 21.91 1.39
CA THR A 288 5.17 23.03 2.14
C THR A 288 3.68 23.11 1.82
N VAL A 289 2.84 23.07 2.85
CA VAL A 289 1.38 23.11 2.74
C VAL A 289 0.81 24.37 3.40
N ASP A 290 -0.44 24.64 3.08
CA ASP A 290 -1.22 25.64 3.80
C ASP A 290 -1.40 25.24 5.27
N ALA A 291 -1.28 26.23 6.17
CA ALA A 291 -1.32 25.97 7.60
C ALA A 291 -2.74 25.65 8.08
N GLU A 292 -3.77 26.27 7.50
CA GLU A 292 -5.16 26.05 7.86
C GLU A 292 -5.61 24.64 7.49
N TRP A 293 -5.28 24.20 6.26
CA TRP A 293 -5.50 22.83 5.83
C TRP A 293 -4.89 21.81 6.80
N LEU A 294 -3.61 22.01 7.16
CA LEU A 294 -2.92 21.10 8.06
C LEU A 294 -3.53 21.13 9.47
N MET A 295 -3.94 22.30 9.97
CA MET A 295 -4.57 22.44 11.29
C MET A 295 -5.93 21.71 11.37
N ASN A 296 -6.68 21.64 10.27
CA ASN A 296 -7.98 20.97 10.20
C ASN A 296 -7.91 19.42 10.17
N LEU A 297 -6.72 18.83 9.93
CA LEU A 297 -6.55 17.38 10.06
C LEU A 297 -6.53 16.95 11.54
N PRO A 298 -7.20 15.84 11.92
CA PRO A 298 -7.02 15.23 13.24
C PRO A 298 -5.55 14.96 13.56
N SER A 299 -5.18 15.12 14.84
CA SER A 299 -3.83 14.84 15.32
C SER A 299 -3.71 13.37 15.74
N GLY A 300 -2.87 12.62 15.03
CA GLY A 300 -2.48 11.27 15.41
C GLY A 300 -1.32 11.25 16.39
N SER A 301 -0.88 10.05 16.76
CA SER A 301 0.24 9.87 17.70
C SER A 301 1.56 10.45 17.15
N THR A 302 2.30 11.17 18.00
CA THR A 302 3.65 11.66 17.68
C THR A 302 4.59 10.51 17.36
N ILE A 303 5.35 10.66 16.28
CA ILE A 303 6.37 9.72 15.85
C ILE A 303 7.66 10.08 16.60
N THR A 304 8.10 9.16 17.47
CA THR A 304 9.18 9.40 18.43
C THR A 304 10.40 8.52 18.25
N LYS A 305 10.32 7.49 17.40
CA LYS A 305 11.38 6.52 17.13
C LYS A 305 11.36 6.20 15.65
#